data_AF-A0A5A7T8Z3-F1
#
_entry.id   AF-A0A5A7T8Z3-F1
#
_cell.length_a   1.000
_cell.length_b   1.000
_cell.length_c   1.000
_cell.angle_alpha   90.00
_cell.angle_beta   90.00
_cell.angle_gamma   90.00
#
_symmetry.space_group_name_H-M   'P 1'
#
loop_
_entity.id
_entity.type
_entity.pdbx_description
1 polymer ?
#
loop_
_entity_poly.entity_id
_entity_poly.type
_entity_poly.pdbx_seq_one_letter_code
_entity_poly.pdbx_strand_id
1 'polypeptide(L)'
;MLNLKQSDWYWKAFLPKGCDRNHPAAHVFGPGAGDDISKVKFPATLLILGGKDQLVDWGKRYYEWLKDECGKEVDLVEYPNAIHGFYIVPELKDSSLLIKDMNDFIHKLIGTLN
;
A
#
# COMPACT_ATOMS: atom_id res chain seq x y z
N MET A 1 -3.03 -0.54 -18.20
CA MET A 1 -3.57 -1.11 -16.95
C MET A 1 -2.70 -2.29 -16.57
N LEU A 2 -2.29 -2.37 -15.30
CA LEU A 2 -1.49 -3.49 -14.79
C LEU A 2 -2.28 -4.80 -14.94
N ASN A 3 -1.59 -5.88 -15.32
CA ASN A 3 -2.15 -7.22 -15.30
C ASN A 3 -1.27 -8.21 -14.50
N LEU A 4 -1.84 -9.34 -14.08
CA LEU A 4 -1.14 -10.36 -13.31
C LEU A 4 0.15 -10.86 -13.97
N LYS A 5 0.18 -11.06 -15.30
CA LYS A 5 1.40 -11.52 -15.99
C LYS A 5 2.54 -10.50 -15.90
N GLN A 6 2.22 -9.20 -15.94
CA GLN A 6 3.19 -8.14 -15.72
C GLN A 6 3.66 -8.11 -14.26
N SER A 7 2.73 -8.19 -13.30
CA SER A 7 3.07 -8.26 -11.87
C SER A 7 3.99 -9.45 -11.55
N ASP A 8 3.70 -10.62 -12.12
CA ASP A 8 4.52 -11.83 -11.99
C ASP A 8 5.94 -11.62 -12.53
N TRP A 9 6.04 -10.96 -13.68
CA TRP A 9 7.33 -10.65 -14.28
C TRP A 9 8.12 -9.64 -13.43
N TYR A 10 7.47 -8.58 -12.92
CA TYR A 10 8.12 -7.60 -12.03
C TYR A 10 8.67 -8.25 -10.77
N TRP A 11 7.89 -9.13 -10.13
CA TRP A 11 8.38 -9.86 -8.95
C TRP A 11 9.55 -10.79 -9.28
N LYS A 12 9.48 -11.52 -10.40
CA LYS A 12 10.59 -12.38 -10.84
C LYS A 12 11.87 -11.60 -11.15
N ALA A 13 11.74 -10.38 -11.67
CA ALA A 13 12.87 -9.51 -11.97
C ALA A 13 13.46 -8.85 -10.70
N PHE A 14 12.63 -8.55 -9.71
CA PHE A 14 13.04 -7.90 -8.46
C PHE A 14 13.65 -8.87 -7.44
N LEU A 15 13.08 -10.07 -7.31
CA LEU A 15 13.46 -11.02 -6.26
C LEU A 15 14.76 -11.76 -6.58
N PRO A 16 15.52 -12.21 -5.55
CA PRO A 16 16.70 -13.03 -5.76
C PRO A 16 16.38 -14.31 -6.55
N LYS A 17 17.35 -14.79 -7.32
CA LYS A 17 17.19 -16.00 -8.12
C LYS A 17 16.82 -17.20 -7.24
N GLY A 18 15.71 -17.86 -7.58
CA GLY A 18 15.22 -19.04 -6.85
C GLY A 18 14.20 -18.72 -5.76
N CYS A 19 13.98 -17.44 -5.45
CA CYS A 19 12.91 -17.02 -4.53
C CYS A 19 11.55 -16.99 -5.24
N ASP A 20 10.51 -17.25 -4.46
CA ASP A 20 9.12 -17.05 -4.85
C ASP A 20 8.53 -15.80 -4.17
N ARG A 21 7.22 -15.57 -4.36
CA ARG A 21 6.51 -14.42 -3.79
C ARG A 21 6.26 -14.51 -2.28
N ASN A 22 6.64 -15.60 -1.61
CA ASN A 22 6.64 -15.67 -0.15
C ASN A 22 7.92 -15.09 0.46
N HIS A 23 8.87 -14.65 -0.37
CA HIS A 23 10.03 -13.91 0.12
C HIS A 23 9.60 -12.65 0.91
N PRO A 24 10.24 -12.32 2.05
CA PRO A 24 9.80 -11.23 2.93
C PRO A 24 9.81 -9.83 2.27
N ALA A 25 10.53 -9.66 1.16
CA ALA A 25 10.48 -8.43 0.37
C ALA A 25 9.20 -8.27 -0.49
N ALA A 26 8.47 -9.35 -0.74
CA ALA A 26 7.20 -9.36 -1.49
C ALA A 26 5.99 -9.61 -0.58
N HIS A 27 6.15 -10.42 0.47
CA HIS A 27 5.11 -10.78 1.42
C HIS A 27 5.58 -10.48 2.85
N VAL A 28 5.16 -9.32 3.36
CA VAL A 28 5.70 -8.73 4.59
C VAL A 28 5.01 -9.18 5.88
N PHE A 29 4.01 -10.07 5.77
CA PHE A 29 3.22 -10.59 6.88
C PHE A 29 2.96 -12.10 6.73
N GLY A 30 2.56 -12.76 7.82
CA GLY A 30 2.34 -14.21 7.86
C GLY A 30 3.60 -15.05 8.18
N PRO A 31 3.54 -16.39 7.98
CA PRO A 31 4.55 -17.34 8.48
C PRO A 31 5.97 -17.19 7.90
N GLY A 32 6.12 -16.49 6.76
CA GLY A 32 7.39 -16.19 6.12
C GLY A 32 7.78 -14.70 6.19
N ALA A 33 7.06 -13.93 7.00
CA ALA A 33 7.32 -12.51 7.19
C ALA A 33 8.72 -12.27 7.78
N GLY A 34 9.22 -11.06 7.57
CA GLY A 34 10.41 -10.57 8.27
C GLY A 34 10.15 -10.32 9.76
N ASP A 35 11.00 -9.50 10.37
CA ASP A 35 10.94 -9.20 11.80
C ASP A 35 9.59 -8.59 12.23
N ASP A 36 9.19 -8.89 13.47
CA ASP A 36 8.03 -8.25 14.11
C ASP A 36 8.28 -6.74 14.27
N ILE A 37 7.45 -5.94 13.61
CA ILE A 37 7.56 -4.48 13.66
C ILE A 37 6.72 -3.84 14.76
N SER A 38 6.00 -4.60 15.59
CA SER A 38 5.10 -4.08 16.64
C SER A 38 5.79 -3.07 17.57
N LYS A 39 7.05 -3.31 17.92
CA LYS A 39 7.88 -2.45 18.78
C LYS A 39 8.67 -1.38 18.03
N VAL A 40 8.66 -1.40 16.70
CA VAL A 40 9.36 -0.41 15.87
C VAL A 40 8.55 0.90 15.87
N LYS A 41 9.25 2.03 16.02
CA LYS A 41 8.67 3.36 15.78
C LYS A 41 8.39 3.51 14.29
N PHE A 42 7.20 3.12 13.89
CA PHE A 42 6.73 3.20 12.50
C PHE A 42 6.12 4.58 12.24
N PRO A 43 6.35 5.19 11.06
CA PRO A 43 5.73 6.47 10.73
C PRO A 43 4.21 6.32 10.60
N ALA A 44 3.48 7.40 10.89
CA ALA A 44 2.07 7.49 10.53
C ALA A 44 1.92 7.25 9.02
N THR A 45 0.95 6.43 8.63
CA THR A 45 0.84 5.93 7.26
C THR A 45 -0.53 6.28 6.68
N LEU A 46 -0.54 6.81 5.45
CA LEU A 46 -1.74 6.88 4.61
C LEU A 46 -1.67 5.77 3.57
N LEU A 47 -2.63 4.86 3.57
CA LEU A 47 -2.77 3.83 2.54
C LEU A 47 -3.94 4.18 1.62
N ILE A 48 -3.67 4.22 0.32
CA ILE A 48 -4.67 4.54 -0.71
C ILE A 48 -4.85 3.36 -1.65
N LEU A 49 -6.08 2.88 -1.80
CA LEU A 49 -6.40 1.69 -2.59
C LEU A 49 -7.37 2.01 -3.73
N GLY A 50 -7.07 1.48 -4.92
CA GLY A 50 -7.99 1.49 -6.05
C GLY A 50 -8.82 0.21 -6.11
N GLY A 51 -10.15 0.32 -6.08
CA GLY A 51 -11.05 -0.84 -6.03
C GLY A 51 -11.07 -1.69 -7.31
N LYS A 52 -10.59 -1.16 -8.43
CA LYS A 52 -10.40 -1.91 -9.70
C LYS A 52 -8.93 -2.27 -9.96
N ASP A 53 -8.07 -2.13 -8.96
CA ASP A 53 -6.71 -2.65 -9.00
C ASP A 53 -6.71 -4.17 -8.73
N GLN A 54 -6.01 -4.95 -9.55
CA GLN A 54 -5.87 -6.39 -9.34
C GLN A 54 -5.10 -6.72 -8.05
N LEU A 55 -4.38 -5.75 -7.48
CA LEU A 55 -3.61 -5.92 -6.24
C LEU A 55 -4.38 -5.45 -4.99
N VAL A 56 -5.64 -5.01 -5.12
CA VAL A 56 -6.40 -4.38 -4.02
C VAL A 56 -6.49 -5.25 -2.76
N ASP A 57 -6.70 -6.56 -2.92
CA ASP A 57 -6.82 -7.48 -1.79
C ASP A 57 -5.53 -7.57 -0.98
N TRP A 58 -4.37 -7.48 -1.64
CA TRP A 58 -3.08 -7.44 -0.95
C TRP A 58 -2.89 -6.13 -0.19
N GLY A 59 -3.35 -5.01 -0.75
CA GLY A 59 -3.37 -3.72 -0.04
C GLY A 59 -4.26 -3.75 1.21
N LYS A 60 -5.44 -4.38 1.13
CA LYS A 60 -6.34 -4.54 2.29
C LYS A 60 -5.73 -5.39 3.40
N ARG A 61 -5.14 -6.53 3.05
CA ARG A 61 -4.44 -7.39 4.00
C ARG A 61 -3.26 -6.67 4.66
N TYR A 62 -2.51 -5.87 3.90
CA TYR A 62 -1.43 -5.06 4.47
C TYR A 62 -1.94 -4.01 5.47
N TYR A 63 -3.07 -3.35 5.18
CA TYR A 63 -3.72 -2.43 6.11
C TYR A 63 -4.14 -3.14 7.41
N GLU A 64 -4.84 -4.27 7.29
CA GLU A 64 -5.29 -5.07 8.45
C GLU A 64 -4.10 -5.52 9.29
N TRP A 65 -3.05 -6.06 8.66
CA TRP A 65 -1.83 -6.47 9.36
C TRP A 65 -1.13 -5.30 10.08
N LEU A 66 -0.93 -4.16 9.40
CA LEU A 66 -0.29 -3.00 10.03
C LEU A 66 -1.11 -2.49 11.22
N LYS A 67 -2.42 -2.41 11.07
CA LYS A 67 -3.30 -1.83 12.07
C LYS A 67 -3.54 -2.78 13.25
N ASP A 68 -3.94 -4.00 12.95
CA ASP A 68 -4.47 -4.93 13.94
C ASP A 68 -3.38 -5.80 14.56
N GLU A 69 -2.42 -6.29 13.75
CA GLU A 69 -1.33 -7.13 14.26
C GLU A 69 -0.14 -6.30 14.75
N CYS A 70 0.22 -5.24 14.03
CA CYS A 70 1.39 -4.41 14.38
C CYS A 70 1.05 -3.20 15.26
N GLY A 71 -0.23 -2.88 15.45
CA GLY A 71 -0.69 -1.75 16.27
C GLY A 71 -0.26 -0.38 15.72
N LYS A 72 -0.17 -0.20 14.39
CA LYS A 72 0.29 1.04 13.76
C LYS A 72 -0.86 1.99 13.45
N GLU A 73 -0.56 3.30 13.46
CA GLU A 73 -1.49 4.32 12.97
C GLU A 73 -1.49 4.29 11.43
N VAL A 74 -2.62 3.86 10.87
CA VAL A 74 -2.82 3.81 9.42
C VAL A 74 -4.18 4.41 9.06
N ASP A 75 -4.16 5.48 8.27
CA ASP A 75 -5.34 6.03 7.62
C ASP A 75 -5.57 5.29 6.30
N LEU A 76 -6.80 4.83 6.03
CA LEU A 76 -7.16 4.12 4.81
C LEU A 76 -8.12 4.96 3.96
N VAL A 77 -7.79 5.12 2.68
CA VAL A 77 -8.67 5.72 1.67
C VAL A 77 -8.89 4.72 0.54
N GLU A 78 -10.16 4.48 0.22
CA GLU A 78 -10.54 3.60 -0.88
C GLU A 78 -11.23 4.39 -2.01
N TYR A 79 -10.77 4.16 -3.24
CA TYR A 79 -11.35 4.67 -4.47
C TYR A 79 -11.97 3.52 -5.26
N PRO A 80 -13.26 3.18 -5.07
CA PRO A 80 -13.84 1.92 -5.56
C PRO A 80 -13.74 1.71 -7.08
N ASN A 81 -13.69 2.79 -7.85
CA ASN A 81 -13.62 2.74 -9.31
C ASN A 81 -12.21 2.96 -9.89
N ALA A 82 -11.24 3.30 -9.05
CA ALA A 82 -9.90 3.62 -9.50
C ALA A 82 -9.13 2.36 -9.90
N ILE A 83 -8.38 2.48 -10.99
CA ILE A 83 -7.52 1.44 -11.55
C ILE A 83 -6.08 1.61 -11.01
N HIS A 84 -5.24 0.61 -11.21
CA HIS A 84 -3.81 0.73 -10.89
C HIS A 84 -3.18 1.95 -11.58
N GLY A 85 -2.50 2.80 -10.81
CA GLY A 85 -1.81 4.00 -11.31
C GLY A 85 -2.73 5.15 -11.76
N PHE A 86 -4.00 5.17 -11.33
CA PHE A 86 -4.97 6.21 -11.74
C PHE A 86 -4.46 7.65 -11.55
N TYR A 87 -3.71 7.91 -10.47
CA TYR A 87 -3.16 9.22 -10.13
C TYR A 87 -2.21 9.83 -11.18
N ILE A 88 -1.73 9.03 -12.12
CA ILE A 88 -0.87 9.49 -13.23
C ILE A 88 -1.71 10.12 -14.36
N VAL A 89 -3.03 9.91 -14.36
CA VAL A 89 -3.96 10.39 -15.39
C VAL A 89 -4.77 11.57 -14.82
N PRO A 90 -4.39 12.84 -15.11
CA PRO A 90 -5.01 14.01 -14.48
C PRO A 90 -6.50 14.19 -14.82
N GLU A 91 -6.96 13.61 -15.92
CA GLU A 91 -8.34 13.70 -16.39
C GLU A 91 -9.30 12.85 -15.54
N LEU A 92 -8.79 11.88 -14.78
CA LEU A 92 -9.60 11.11 -13.85
C LEU A 92 -9.88 11.93 -12.59
N LYS A 93 -11.16 12.07 -12.23
CA LYS A 93 -11.60 12.78 -11.02
C LYS A 93 -10.87 12.27 -9.77
N ASP A 94 -10.68 10.96 -9.66
CA ASP A 94 -10.04 10.34 -8.50
C ASP A 94 -8.59 10.82 -8.33
N SER A 95 -7.88 11.19 -9.41
CA SER A 95 -6.48 11.65 -9.35
C SER A 95 -6.31 12.92 -8.52
N SER A 96 -7.18 13.91 -8.73
CA SER A 96 -7.11 15.16 -7.95
C SER A 96 -7.58 14.96 -6.51
N LEU A 97 -8.52 14.04 -6.28
CA LEU A 97 -8.94 13.65 -4.94
C LEU A 97 -7.81 12.97 -4.17
N LEU A 98 -7.05 12.06 -4.80
CA LEU A 98 -5.91 11.41 -4.15
C LEU A 98 -4.87 12.44 -3.71
N ILE A 99 -4.57 13.43 -4.56
CA ILE A 99 -3.63 14.51 -4.23
C ILE A 99 -4.16 15.34 -3.05
N LYS A 100 -5.47 15.59 -3.01
CA LYS A 100 -6.12 16.29 -1.90
C LYS A 100 -5.99 15.49 -0.59
N ASP A 101 -6.33 14.20 -0.59
CA ASP A 101 -6.25 13.36 0.62
C ASP A 101 -4.81 13.24 1.14
N MET A 102 -3.83 13.14 0.22
CA MET A 102 -2.42 13.18 0.57
C MET A 102 -2.04 14.52 1.21
N ASN A 103 -2.49 15.65 0.65
CA ASN A 103 -2.23 16.96 1.25
C ASN A 103 -2.88 17.10 2.63
N ASP A 104 -4.13 16.67 2.79
CA ASP A 104 -4.84 16.72 4.07
C ASP A 104 -4.12 15.87 5.13
N PHE A 105 -3.64 14.69 4.76
CA PHE A 105 -2.83 13.83 5.64
C PHE A 105 -1.52 14.51 6.06
N ILE A 106 -0.80 15.13 5.12
CA ILE A 106 0.44 15.87 5.44
C ILE A 106 0.15 17.03 6.40
N HIS A 107 -0.91 17.82 6.15
CA HIS A 107 -1.29 18.93 7.03
C HIS A 107 -1.72 18.44 8.41
N LYS A 108 -2.45 17.32 8.51
CA LYS A 108 -2.77 16.64 9.79
C LYS A 108 -1.48 16.35 10.57
N LEU A 109 -0.46 15.78 9.92
CA LEU A 109 0.81 15.46 10.57
C LEU A 109 1.62 16.70 10.98
N ILE A 110 1.60 17.77 10.19
CA ILE A 110 2.27 19.03 10.57
C ILE A 110 1.55 19.67 11.77
N GLY A 111 0.21 19.63 11.79
CA GLY A 111 -0.60 20.17 12.88
C GLY A 111 -0.40 19.45 14.22
N THR A 112 -0.02 18.17 14.22
CA THR A 112 0.26 17.40 15.45
C THR A 112 1.69 17.55 15.96
N LEU A 113 2.57 18.20 15.20
CA LEU A 113 3.97 18.48 15.59
C LEU A 113 4.15 19.82 16.32
N ASN A 114 3.12 20.66 16.34
CA ASN A 114 3.07 21.96 17.04
C ASN A 114 2.26 21.86 18.33
#